data_AF-A0A926L9I2-F1
#
_entry.id   AF-A0A926L9I2-F1
#
_cell.length_a   1.000
_cell.length_b   1.000
_cell.length_c   1.000
_cell.angle_alpha   90.00
_cell.angle_beta   90.00
_cell.angle_gamma   90.00
#
_symmetry.space_group_name_H-M   'P 1'
#
loop_
_entity.id
_entity.type
_entity.pdbx_description
1 polymer ?
#
loop_
_entity_poly.entity_id
_entity_poly.type
_entity_poly.pdbx_seq_one_letter_code
_entity_poly.pdbx_strand_id
1 'polypeptide(L)'
;MILLVPVSRFHVTYEVGVGRPYSQLEELVCRLIAEADQPVTLTELRDTFKVHDRLLIESVVTLVRAGWAAMDLGVGLVVTEQGRQTFSEGGKPHNTVVRRARANLYMERVCGLLQRETQSRLNVRTLRDLRSLMSQTDLDRSMVTVRNPRNSLSVGQAQGLLPHRPGEWIKWVAEPRMHTKANEFMPVAVDLSTRTVTGLPRSWEPLLTDTLLREATERAEEMRELSYDEISQLMPHRPGARSNRSSAPGTLLPGSATLLRSTDDFLTAVERAVEQAQTSILIMAPEIDAAGVKAWEPRLKAALERGVCIDVLWGTGQADNEAGLAELKRISAQSANGPVRSLRFNDRSAGTVSRIVIADVKAERGARGCSAILGGLSLLSAQEPADCLLPGLLVSDPGVVAQLARAVAGWWAETPGQEFSAAIDRWRTLASRWEESSRSPLGHHPPPQQTNRLCVSGGYTSARVVLDVDCAVLDSESVTPDVEQDVVVRAYQSDGASSEDEFGHIGSMTLRGAVAVHLRS
;
A
#
# COMPACT_ATOMS: atom_id res chain seq x y z
N MET A 1 22.48 21.17 14.41
CA MET A 1 22.13 20.41 15.64
C MET A 1 21.86 18.94 15.29
N ILE A 2 21.84 18.03 16.28
CA ILE A 2 21.51 16.60 16.06
C ILE A 2 20.18 16.27 16.73
N LEU A 3 19.26 15.67 15.99
CA LEU A 3 18.06 15.04 16.55
C LEU A 3 18.20 13.51 16.51
N LEU A 4 17.58 12.83 17.45
CA LEU A 4 17.57 11.38 17.59
C LEU A 4 16.16 10.87 17.29
N VAL A 5 15.95 10.37 16.08
CA VAL A 5 14.66 9.84 15.65
C VAL A 5 14.47 8.45 16.26
N PRO A 6 13.47 8.22 17.13
CA PRO A 6 13.20 6.90 17.69
C PRO A 6 12.75 5.94 16.60
N VAL A 7 13.37 4.75 16.57
CA VAL A 7 13.02 3.69 15.62
C VAL A 7 12.71 2.39 16.36
N SER A 8 12.03 1.48 15.68
CA SER A 8 11.83 0.11 16.17
C SER A 8 12.11 -0.89 15.08
N ARG A 9 12.84 -1.92 15.46
CA ARG A 9 13.25 -2.99 14.58
C ARG A 9 12.24 -4.13 14.67
N PHE A 10 11.77 -4.58 13.52
CA PHE A 10 10.93 -5.74 13.35
C PHE A 10 11.69 -6.82 12.60
N HIS A 11 11.62 -8.05 13.10
CA HIS A 11 12.12 -9.23 12.43
C HIS A 11 10.99 -9.92 11.69
N VAL A 12 11.13 -10.09 10.38
CA VAL A 12 10.14 -10.73 9.52
C VAL A 12 10.73 -12.00 8.94
N THR A 13 10.07 -13.12 9.21
CA THR A 13 10.36 -14.41 8.53
C THR A 13 9.38 -14.58 7.39
N TYR A 14 9.84 -15.02 6.23
CA TYR A 14 8.97 -15.18 5.06
C TYR A 14 9.46 -16.32 4.16
N GLU A 15 8.59 -16.77 3.28
CA GLU A 15 8.88 -17.76 2.24
C GLU A 15 8.86 -17.08 0.88
N VAL A 16 9.91 -17.33 0.12
CA VAL A 16 10.07 -16.88 -1.26
C VAL A 16 9.92 -18.08 -2.18
N GLY A 17 8.97 -18.05 -3.08
CA GLY A 17 8.84 -19.01 -4.17
C GLY A 17 9.59 -18.52 -5.41
N VAL A 18 10.23 -19.44 -6.13
CA VAL A 18 10.76 -19.23 -7.47
C VAL A 18 9.94 -20.07 -8.44
N GLY A 19 9.51 -19.49 -9.56
CA GLY A 19 8.69 -20.16 -10.57
C GLY A 19 7.19 -20.13 -10.27
N ARG A 20 6.36 -20.73 -11.14
CA ARG A 20 4.90 -20.60 -11.06
C ARG A 20 4.33 -21.61 -10.05
N PRO A 21 3.49 -21.20 -9.09
CA PRO A 21 2.75 -22.15 -8.27
C PRO A 21 1.74 -22.90 -9.15
N TYR A 22 1.68 -24.22 -8.99
CA TYR A 22 0.65 -25.05 -9.65
C TYR A 22 -0.48 -25.31 -8.67
N SER A 23 -1.70 -25.20 -9.17
CA SER A 23 -2.92 -25.54 -8.46
C SER A 23 -3.08 -27.06 -8.33
N GLN A 24 -3.87 -27.48 -7.34
CA GLN A 24 -4.24 -28.88 -7.20
C GLN A 24 -5.04 -29.39 -8.41
N LEU A 25 -5.77 -28.52 -9.11
CA LEU A 25 -6.44 -28.86 -10.36
C LEU A 25 -5.42 -29.22 -11.45
N GLU A 26 -4.37 -28.41 -11.63
CA GLU A 26 -3.31 -28.69 -12.61
C GLU A 26 -2.59 -30.01 -12.30
N GLU A 27 -2.37 -30.32 -11.02
CA GLU A 27 -1.83 -31.62 -10.60
C GLU A 27 -2.76 -32.78 -11.00
N LEU A 28 -4.05 -32.66 -10.72
CA LEU A 28 -5.02 -33.70 -11.06
C LEU A 28 -5.21 -33.85 -12.57
N VAL A 29 -5.27 -32.75 -13.33
CA VAL A 29 -5.36 -32.76 -14.79
C VAL A 29 -4.14 -33.46 -15.38
N CYS A 30 -2.94 -33.12 -14.93
CA CYS A 30 -1.73 -33.76 -15.44
C CYS A 30 -1.66 -35.25 -15.04
N ARG A 31 -2.09 -35.61 -13.83
CA ARG A 31 -2.20 -37.01 -13.40
C ARG A 31 -3.13 -37.82 -14.29
N LEU A 32 -4.31 -37.28 -14.60
CA LEU A 32 -5.27 -37.92 -15.50
C LEU A 32 -4.67 -38.13 -16.90
N ILE A 33 -3.97 -37.12 -17.43
CA ILE A 33 -3.26 -37.22 -18.72
C ILE A 33 -2.14 -38.28 -18.64
N ALA A 34 -1.47 -38.40 -17.49
CA ALA A 34 -0.37 -39.34 -17.31
C ALA A 34 -0.81 -40.80 -17.12
N GLU A 35 -1.97 -41.01 -16.50
CA GLU A 35 -2.55 -42.34 -16.26
C GLU A 35 -3.36 -42.87 -17.45
N ALA A 36 -3.66 -42.03 -18.44
CA ALA A 36 -4.42 -42.44 -19.62
C ALA A 36 -3.55 -43.21 -20.63
N ASP A 37 -4.06 -44.34 -21.10
CA ASP A 37 -3.44 -45.15 -22.16
C ASP A 37 -3.55 -44.49 -23.55
N GLN A 38 -4.47 -43.53 -23.71
CA GLN A 38 -4.72 -42.78 -24.95
C GLN A 38 -4.68 -41.27 -24.70
N PRO A 39 -4.41 -40.45 -25.74
CA PRO A 39 -4.43 -38.99 -25.61
C PRO A 39 -5.77 -38.48 -25.08
N VAL A 40 -5.72 -37.64 -24.04
CA VAL A 40 -6.92 -37.16 -23.34
C VAL A 40 -7.47 -35.89 -23.99
N THR A 41 -8.76 -35.86 -24.28
CA THR A 41 -9.40 -34.69 -24.90
C THR A 41 -9.85 -33.65 -23.87
N LEU A 42 -10.02 -32.39 -24.29
CA LEU A 42 -10.61 -31.35 -23.42
C LEU A 42 -12.04 -31.71 -22.97
N THR A 43 -12.79 -32.43 -23.80
CA THR A 43 -14.14 -32.92 -23.47
C THR A 43 -14.08 -33.93 -22.32
N GLU A 44 -13.13 -34.87 -22.37
CA GLU A 44 -12.93 -35.83 -21.28
C GLU A 44 -12.50 -35.13 -19.98
N LEU A 45 -11.57 -34.17 -20.04
CA LEU A 45 -11.20 -33.36 -18.88
C LEU A 45 -12.42 -32.66 -18.26
N ARG A 46 -13.28 -32.08 -19.10
CA ARG A 46 -14.53 -31.44 -18.68
C ARG A 46 -15.46 -32.45 -18.01
N ASP A 47 -15.59 -33.63 -18.58
CA ASP A 47 -16.46 -34.66 -18.05
C ASP A 47 -15.95 -35.27 -16.75
N THR A 48 -14.64 -35.36 -16.54
CA THR A 48 -14.05 -35.86 -15.30
C THR A 48 -14.10 -34.82 -14.19
N PHE A 49 -13.61 -33.60 -14.44
CA PHE A 49 -13.45 -32.60 -13.38
C PHE A 49 -14.71 -31.80 -13.07
N LYS A 50 -15.67 -31.74 -14.01
CA LYS A 50 -16.91 -30.97 -13.88
C LYS A 50 -16.68 -29.51 -13.47
N VAL A 51 -15.57 -28.91 -13.92
CA VAL A 51 -15.26 -27.49 -13.76
C VAL A 51 -15.45 -26.73 -15.07
N HIS A 52 -15.46 -25.40 -15.01
CA HIS A 52 -15.65 -24.55 -16.19
C HIS A 52 -14.50 -24.71 -17.20
N ASP A 53 -14.83 -24.81 -18.50
CA ASP A 53 -13.88 -25.06 -19.61
C ASP A 53 -12.67 -24.13 -19.58
N ARG A 54 -12.88 -22.85 -19.26
CA ARG A 54 -11.80 -21.87 -19.09
C ARG A 54 -10.73 -22.30 -18.08
N LEU A 55 -11.11 -22.87 -16.93
CA LEU A 55 -10.15 -23.33 -15.91
C LEU A 55 -9.34 -24.53 -16.41
N LEU A 56 -9.97 -25.44 -17.17
CA LEU A 56 -9.28 -26.58 -17.77
C LEU A 56 -8.32 -26.12 -18.85
N ILE A 57 -8.74 -25.21 -19.73
CA ILE A 57 -7.87 -24.64 -20.76
C ILE A 57 -6.69 -23.91 -20.11
N GLU A 58 -6.91 -23.10 -19.08
CA GLU A 58 -5.84 -22.43 -18.35
C GLU A 58 -4.88 -23.45 -17.72
N SER A 59 -5.41 -24.51 -17.10
CA SER A 59 -4.61 -25.60 -16.52
C SER A 59 -3.78 -26.32 -17.58
N VAL A 60 -4.38 -26.69 -18.71
CA VAL A 60 -3.71 -27.35 -19.84
C VAL A 60 -2.62 -26.45 -20.42
N VAL A 61 -2.91 -25.17 -20.65
CA VAL A 61 -1.92 -24.20 -21.12
C VAL A 61 -0.77 -24.06 -20.12
N THR A 62 -1.05 -24.08 -18.82
CA THR A 62 -0.01 -24.12 -17.78
C THR A 62 0.88 -25.34 -17.91
N LEU A 63 0.29 -26.54 -18.04
CA LEU A 63 1.00 -27.80 -18.14
C LEU A 63 1.83 -27.91 -19.42
N VAL A 64 1.30 -27.40 -20.54
CA VAL A 64 2.03 -27.34 -21.82
C VAL A 64 3.21 -26.37 -21.75
N ARG A 65 3.02 -25.18 -21.17
CA ARG A 65 4.12 -24.22 -20.97
C ARG A 65 5.20 -24.72 -20.02
N ALA A 66 4.81 -25.56 -19.06
CA ALA A 66 5.74 -26.24 -18.16
C ALA A 66 6.53 -27.36 -18.85
N GLY A 67 6.16 -27.74 -20.07
CA GLY A 67 6.72 -28.88 -20.80
C GLY A 67 6.27 -30.23 -20.27
N TRP A 68 5.17 -30.30 -19.52
CA TRP A 68 4.68 -31.52 -18.86
C TRP A 68 3.58 -32.23 -19.62
N ALA A 69 2.80 -31.45 -20.36
CA ALA A 69 1.85 -31.95 -21.33
C ALA A 69 2.24 -31.44 -22.72
N ALA A 70 1.84 -32.15 -23.75
CA ALA A 70 1.92 -31.73 -25.12
C ALA A 70 0.59 -32.03 -25.82
N MET A 71 0.28 -31.30 -26.89
CA MET A 71 -0.79 -31.69 -27.79
C MET A 71 -0.21 -32.64 -28.84
N ASP A 72 -0.76 -33.84 -28.91
CA ASP A 72 -0.55 -34.72 -30.06
C ASP A 72 -1.39 -34.20 -31.23
N LEU A 73 -0.80 -34.19 -32.43
CA LEU A 73 -1.39 -33.57 -33.64
C LEU A 73 -2.64 -34.33 -34.09
N GLY A 74 -3.78 -33.99 -33.48
CA GLY A 74 -5.11 -34.47 -33.86
C GLY A 74 -5.74 -35.48 -32.89
N VAL A 75 -5.06 -35.91 -31.84
CA VAL A 75 -5.55 -37.01 -30.96
C VAL A 75 -5.91 -36.54 -29.56
N GLY A 76 -5.21 -35.55 -29.00
CA GLY A 76 -5.50 -35.04 -27.66
C GLY A 76 -4.26 -34.59 -26.91
N LEU A 77 -4.36 -34.52 -25.59
CA LEU A 77 -3.28 -34.18 -24.68
C LEU A 77 -2.55 -35.43 -24.25
N VAL A 78 -1.22 -35.39 -24.30
CA VAL A 78 -0.33 -36.45 -23.82
C VAL A 78 0.63 -35.90 -22.80
N VAL A 79 1.01 -36.71 -21.82
CA VAL A 79 2.06 -36.35 -20.87
C VAL A 79 3.42 -36.49 -21.56
N THR A 80 4.30 -35.52 -21.36
CA THR A 80 5.69 -35.61 -21.85
C THR A 80 6.51 -36.52 -20.95
N GLU A 81 7.72 -36.89 -21.39
CA GLU A 81 8.66 -37.63 -20.54
C GLU A 81 9.00 -36.86 -19.25
N GLN A 82 9.19 -35.55 -19.38
CA GLN A 82 9.43 -34.67 -18.24
C GLN A 82 8.22 -34.64 -17.28
N GLY A 83 7.00 -34.65 -17.81
CA GLY A 83 5.78 -34.76 -17.02
C GLY A 83 5.71 -36.08 -16.25
N ARG A 84 5.96 -37.22 -16.92
CA ARG A 84 5.98 -38.55 -16.27
C ARG A 84 7.01 -38.64 -15.17
N GLN A 85 8.25 -38.19 -15.45
CA GLN A 85 9.34 -38.24 -14.48
C GLN A 85 8.97 -37.44 -13.22
N THR A 86 8.44 -36.23 -13.39
CA THR A 86 8.01 -35.37 -12.28
C THR A 86 6.94 -36.05 -11.40
N PHE A 87 5.97 -36.74 -12.00
CA PHE A 87 4.95 -37.48 -11.23
C PHE A 87 5.51 -38.73 -10.53
N SER A 88 6.40 -39.47 -11.19
CA SER A 88 6.97 -40.71 -10.67
C SER A 88 7.83 -40.51 -9.41
N GLU A 89 8.48 -39.35 -9.28
CA GLU A 89 9.32 -39.01 -8.13
C GLU A 89 8.50 -38.52 -6.90
N GLY A 90 7.16 -38.63 -6.94
CA GLY A 90 6.28 -38.00 -5.96
C GLY A 90 6.36 -36.46 -5.99
N GLY A 91 6.98 -35.93 -7.04
CA GLY A 91 7.37 -34.56 -7.21
C GLY A 91 6.16 -33.69 -7.47
N LYS A 92 5.71 -32.98 -6.44
CA LYS A 92 5.08 -31.68 -6.65
C LYS A 92 6.00 -30.90 -7.60
N PRO A 93 5.46 -30.15 -8.57
CA PRO A 93 6.24 -29.39 -9.54
C PRO A 93 7.55 -28.85 -8.99
N HIS A 94 8.68 -29.34 -9.50
CA HIS A 94 10.01 -28.80 -9.17
C HIS A 94 10.17 -27.32 -9.55
N ASN A 95 9.21 -26.78 -10.31
CA ASN A 95 9.12 -25.39 -10.70
C ASN A 95 8.67 -24.46 -9.57
N THR A 96 8.52 -24.93 -8.32
CA THR A 96 8.39 -24.04 -7.15
C THR A 96 9.44 -24.36 -6.09
N VAL A 97 10.61 -23.73 -6.20
CA VAL A 97 11.58 -23.75 -5.09
C VAL A 97 11.11 -22.74 -4.06
N VAL A 98 10.68 -23.23 -2.89
CA VAL A 98 10.31 -22.39 -1.75
C VAL A 98 11.50 -22.30 -0.81
N ARG A 99 11.99 -21.08 -0.59
CA ARG A 99 13.10 -20.80 0.34
C ARG A 99 12.62 -19.93 1.47
N ARG A 100 12.97 -20.30 2.70
CA ARG A 100 12.79 -19.43 3.86
C ARG A 100 13.83 -18.33 3.85
N ALA A 101 13.38 -17.12 4.12
CA ALA A 101 14.19 -15.92 4.20
C ALA A 101 13.81 -15.11 5.45
N ARG A 102 14.71 -14.20 5.83
CA ARG A 102 14.53 -13.28 6.96
C ARG A 102 14.93 -11.89 6.53
N ALA A 103 14.24 -10.89 7.06
CA ALA A 103 14.55 -9.49 6.86
C ALA A 103 14.27 -8.72 8.14
N ASN A 104 15.03 -7.67 8.38
CA ASN A 104 14.70 -6.70 9.41
C ASN A 104 14.14 -5.44 8.76
N LEU A 105 13.08 -4.91 9.35
CA LEU A 105 12.45 -3.67 8.97
C LEU A 105 12.59 -2.69 10.15
N TYR A 106 12.84 -1.43 9.83
CA TYR A 106 12.82 -0.34 10.79
C TYR A 106 11.56 0.48 10.56
N MET A 107 10.83 0.74 11.63
CA MET A 107 9.73 1.69 11.67
C MET A 107 10.16 2.88 12.51
N GLU A 108 10.17 4.07 11.94
CA GLU A 108 10.35 5.28 12.72
C GLU A 108 9.06 5.62 13.50
N ARG A 109 9.20 6.21 14.68
CA ARG A 109 8.11 6.38 15.66
C ARG A 109 7.49 7.79 15.66
N VAL A 110 7.84 8.63 14.69
CA VAL A 110 7.25 9.94 14.47
C VAL A 110 6.03 9.76 13.57
N CYS A 111 6.21 9.28 12.34
CA CYS A 111 5.12 9.12 11.38
C CYS A 111 4.71 7.66 11.17
N GLY A 112 5.57 6.68 11.46
CA GLY A 112 5.34 5.26 11.19
C GLY A 112 6.00 4.75 9.91
N LEU A 113 6.88 5.53 9.29
CA LEU A 113 7.49 5.18 8.01
C LEU A 113 8.38 3.94 8.15
N LEU A 114 8.28 3.07 7.16
CA LEU A 114 9.01 1.81 7.14
C LEU A 114 10.21 1.86 6.20
N GLN A 115 11.29 1.22 6.61
CA GLN A 115 12.49 1.05 5.80
C GLN A 115 13.13 -0.31 6.07
N ARG A 116 13.49 -1.01 4.99
CA ARG A 116 14.28 -2.24 5.12
C ARG A 116 15.68 -1.96 5.67
N GLU A 117 16.14 -2.77 6.61
CA GLU A 117 17.55 -2.88 6.97
C GLU A 117 18.31 -3.41 5.74
N THR A 118 18.86 -2.47 4.96
CA THR A 118 19.84 -2.82 3.93
C THR A 118 21.21 -2.74 4.57
N GLN A 119 22.09 -3.69 4.25
CA GLN A 119 23.38 -3.97 4.89
C GLN A 119 24.36 -2.78 5.02
N SER A 120 24.01 -1.57 4.59
CA SER A 120 24.93 -0.42 4.55
C SER A 120 24.29 0.97 4.69
N ARG A 121 23.01 1.12 5.06
CA ARG A 121 22.33 2.42 4.88
C ARG A 121 21.65 3.04 6.09
N LEU A 122 21.20 2.29 7.09
CA LEU A 122 20.57 2.89 8.25
C LEU A 122 21.61 3.12 9.34
N ASN A 123 21.90 4.38 9.63
CA ASN A 123 22.72 4.75 10.78
C ASN A 123 21.83 4.69 12.02
N VAL A 124 21.65 3.49 12.59
CA VAL A 124 20.87 3.29 13.81
C VAL A 124 21.83 2.99 14.94
N ARG A 125 21.63 3.66 16.08
CA ARG A 125 22.42 3.52 17.31
C ARG A 125 21.52 3.02 18.41
N THR A 126 22.05 2.16 19.28
CA THR A 126 21.33 1.80 20.50
C THR A 126 21.42 2.95 21.52
N LEU A 127 20.48 2.99 22.46
CA LEU A 127 20.54 3.92 23.59
C LEU A 127 21.84 3.78 24.39
N ARG A 128 22.38 2.56 24.48
CA ARG A 128 23.66 2.29 25.14
C ARG A 128 24.82 2.97 24.41
N ASP A 129 24.84 2.89 23.07
CA ASP A 129 25.88 3.54 22.26
C ASP A 129 25.81 5.06 22.42
N LEU A 130 24.61 5.63 22.37
CA LEU A 130 24.40 7.07 22.54
C LEU A 130 24.82 7.59 23.92
N ARG A 131 24.54 6.84 24.99
CA ARG A 131 24.99 7.18 26.35
C ARG A 131 26.51 7.18 26.50
N SER A 132 27.25 6.51 25.60
CA SER A 132 28.72 6.58 25.59
C SER A 132 29.27 7.79 24.83
N LEU A 133 28.44 8.46 24.02
CA LEU A 133 28.82 9.56 23.14
C LEU A 133 28.24 10.91 23.58
N MET A 134 27.15 10.92 24.36
CA MET A 134 26.41 12.13 24.74
C MET A 134 26.13 12.14 26.24
N SER A 135 26.06 13.33 26.83
CA SER A 135 25.56 13.47 28.20
C SER A 135 24.07 13.11 28.27
N GLN A 136 23.57 12.75 29.45
CA GLN A 136 22.15 12.45 29.62
C GLN A 136 21.26 13.65 29.26
N THR A 137 21.68 14.87 29.61
CA THR A 137 20.96 16.10 29.27
C THR A 137 20.90 16.34 27.76
N ASP A 138 22.01 16.12 27.05
CA ASP A 138 22.03 16.28 25.59
C ASP A 138 21.18 15.22 24.88
N LEU A 139 21.19 13.98 25.40
CA LEU A 139 20.35 12.90 24.91
C LEU A 139 18.86 13.25 25.03
N ASP A 140 18.43 13.67 26.23
CA ASP A 140 17.01 13.97 26.51
C ASP A 140 16.50 15.13 25.63
N ARG A 141 17.32 16.15 25.39
CA ARG A 141 16.99 17.28 24.51
C ARG A 141 16.95 16.92 23.03
N SER A 142 17.79 15.97 22.61
CA SER A 142 17.90 15.56 21.21
C SER A 142 16.84 14.54 20.80
N MET A 143 16.14 13.90 21.73
CA MET A 143 15.16 12.85 21.44
C MET A 143 13.88 13.39 20.80
N VAL A 144 13.58 12.93 19.58
CA VAL A 144 12.37 13.34 18.88
C VAL A 144 11.12 12.74 19.55
N THR A 145 10.05 13.53 19.68
CA THR A 145 8.79 13.11 20.30
C THR A 145 8.16 11.97 19.49
N VAL A 146 7.83 10.87 20.17
CA VAL A 146 7.10 9.76 19.59
C VAL A 146 5.66 10.20 19.34
N ARG A 147 5.22 10.17 18.08
CA ARG A 147 3.82 10.45 17.70
C ARG A 147 3.08 9.21 17.18
N ASN A 148 3.82 8.18 16.76
CA ASN A 148 3.26 6.88 16.39
C ASN A 148 3.52 5.83 17.48
N PRO A 149 2.53 5.53 18.35
CA PRO A 149 2.70 4.61 19.46
C PRO A 149 2.63 3.12 19.05
N ARG A 150 2.38 2.82 17.77
CA ARG A 150 2.13 1.44 17.32
C ARG A 150 3.31 0.52 17.64
N ASN A 151 2.98 -0.64 18.17
CA ASN A 151 3.95 -1.68 18.50
C ASN A 151 3.77 -2.98 17.69
N SER A 152 2.87 -2.96 16.71
CA SER A 152 2.67 -4.01 15.72
C SER A 152 3.09 -3.51 14.35
N LEU A 153 3.39 -4.47 13.48
CA LEU A 153 3.55 -4.24 12.05
C LEU A 153 2.78 -5.35 11.34
N SER A 154 1.84 -4.97 10.47
CA SER A 154 1.03 -5.94 9.75
C SER A 154 1.85 -6.64 8.67
N VAL A 155 1.41 -7.86 8.31
CA VAL A 155 1.98 -8.62 7.20
C VAL A 155 1.92 -7.83 5.88
N GLY A 156 0.81 -7.12 5.63
CA GLY A 156 0.61 -6.36 4.39
C GLY A 156 1.62 -5.23 4.23
N GLN A 157 1.87 -4.47 5.30
CA GLN A 157 2.88 -3.41 5.34
C GLN A 157 4.30 -3.97 5.16
N ALA A 158 4.61 -5.10 5.82
CA ALA A 158 5.92 -5.71 5.73
C ALA A 158 6.22 -6.25 4.33
N GLN A 159 5.24 -6.89 3.69
CA GLN A 159 5.42 -7.67 2.45
C GLN A 159 6.08 -6.87 1.33
N GLY A 160 5.67 -5.61 1.11
CA GLY A 160 6.22 -4.75 0.04
C GLY A 160 7.70 -4.41 0.21
N LEU A 161 8.24 -4.56 1.43
CA LEU A 161 9.63 -4.26 1.75
C LEU A 161 10.52 -5.50 1.78
N LEU A 162 9.95 -6.70 1.66
CA LEU A 162 10.71 -7.94 1.75
C LEU A 162 11.54 -8.18 0.48
N PRO A 163 12.84 -8.50 0.63
CA PRO A 163 13.69 -8.75 -0.52
C PRO A 163 13.26 -9.99 -1.30
N HIS A 164 13.16 -9.86 -2.61
CA HIS A 164 13.01 -10.97 -3.55
C HIS A 164 13.65 -10.57 -4.88
N ARG A 165 14.12 -11.55 -5.66
CA ARG A 165 14.74 -11.37 -6.97
C ARG A 165 13.67 -11.28 -8.07
N PRO A 166 14.01 -10.76 -9.26
CA PRO A 166 13.13 -10.90 -10.43
C PRO A 166 12.76 -12.37 -10.67
N GLY A 167 11.47 -12.66 -10.85
CA GLY A 167 10.94 -14.02 -10.99
C GLY A 167 10.69 -14.77 -9.67
N GLU A 168 11.10 -14.20 -8.54
CA GLU A 168 10.71 -14.66 -7.21
C GLU A 168 9.39 -13.99 -6.78
N TRP A 169 8.62 -14.67 -5.95
CA TRP A 169 7.41 -14.13 -5.34
C TRP A 169 7.35 -14.47 -3.86
N ILE A 170 6.74 -13.59 -3.08
CA ILE A 170 6.54 -13.82 -1.65
C ILE A 170 5.33 -14.74 -1.50
N LYS A 171 5.58 -15.97 -1.05
CA LYS A 171 4.54 -16.98 -0.86
C LYS A 171 3.80 -16.80 0.45
N TRP A 172 4.56 -16.56 1.49
CA TRP A 172 4.03 -16.46 2.85
C TRP A 172 4.91 -15.53 3.65
N VAL A 173 4.30 -14.81 4.58
CA VAL A 173 4.97 -13.89 5.49
C VAL A 173 4.48 -14.23 6.88
N ALA A 174 5.40 -14.54 7.78
CA ALA A 174 5.10 -14.68 9.19
C ALA A 174 4.69 -13.32 9.76
N GLU A 175 3.94 -13.34 10.85
CA GLU A 175 3.68 -12.14 11.63
C GLU A 175 5.00 -11.44 12.01
N PRO A 176 5.19 -10.16 11.62
CA PRO A 176 6.35 -9.37 12.00
C PRO A 176 6.48 -9.28 13.52
N ARG A 177 7.65 -9.62 14.04
CA ARG A 177 7.91 -9.55 15.49
C ARG A 177 8.78 -8.36 15.81
N MET A 178 8.32 -7.49 16.71
CA MET A 178 9.14 -6.42 17.23
C MET A 178 10.33 -7.00 18.01
N HIS A 179 11.53 -6.61 17.62
CA HIS A 179 12.78 -7.01 18.27
C HIS A 179 13.24 -5.96 19.28
N THR A 180 13.08 -4.67 18.96
CA THR A 180 13.45 -3.55 19.84
C THR A 180 12.27 -2.59 19.99
N LYS A 181 11.95 -2.22 21.25
CA LYS A 181 10.96 -1.19 21.56
C LYS A 181 11.69 0.07 22.01
N ALA A 182 11.75 1.08 21.12
CA ALA A 182 12.23 2.44 21.43
C ALA A 182 13.62 2.54 22.11
N ASN A 183 14.49 1.54 21.93
CA ASN A 183 15.87 1.53 22.44
C ASN A 183 16.90 1.79 21.33
N GLU A 184 16.43 2.10 20.14
CA GLU A 184 17.22 2.37 18.95
C GLU A 184 16.81 3.72 18.37
N PHE A 185 17.80 4.48 17.92
CA PHE A 185 17.64 5.84 17.47
C PHE A 185 18.46 6.06 16.20
N MET A 186 17.92 6.84 15.28
CA MET A 186 18.62 7.27 14.09
C MET A 186 19.02 8.74 14.27
N PRO A 187 20.32 9.05 14.49
CA PRO A 187 20.77 10.43 14.54
C PRO A 187 20.64 11.07 13.15
N VAL A 188 20.07 12.27 13.13
CA VAL A 188 19.92 13.11 11.95
C VAL A 188 20.47 14.49 12.27
N ALA A 189 21.18 15.10 11.33
CA ALA A 189 21.66 16.47 11.50
C ALA A 189 20.69 17.44 10.85
N VAL A 190 20.26 18.43 11.63
CA VAL A 190 19.35 19.48 11.20
C VAL A 190 20.11 20.80 11.14
N ASP A 191 20.01 21.47 9.99
CA ASP A 191 20.50 22.82 9.77
C ASP A 191 19.29 23.74 9.56
N LEU A 192 19.01 24.57 10.57
CA LEU A 192 17.90 25.51 10.54
C LEU A 192 18.13 26.67 9.57
N SER A 193 19.39 27.03 9.27
CA SER A 193 19.73 28.13 8.36
C SER A 193 19.43 27.76 6.91
N THR A 194 19.79 26.53 6.51
CA THR A 194 19.52 26.01 5.16
C THR A 194 18.19 25.26 5.06
N ARG A 195 17.50 25.05 6.19
CA ARG A 195 16.30 24.20 6.32
C ARG A 195 16.51 22.82 5.72
N THR A 196 17.66 22.21 6.03
CA THR A 196 18.01 20.87 5.55
C THR A 196 18.10 19.87 6.69
N VAL A 197 17.75 18.62 6.39
CA VAL A 197 17.92 17.48 7.29
C VAL A 197 18.76 16.43 6.59
N THR A 198 19.85 16.01 7.22
CA THR A 198 20.79 15.01 6.70
C THR A 198 20.81 13.77 7.59
N GLY A 199 21.10 12.61 6.99
CA GLY A 199 21.09 11.32 7.69
C GLY A 199 19.80 10.52 7.53
N LEU A 200 18.73 11.13 7.00
CA LEU A 200 17.48 10.43 6.68
C LEU A 200 17.64 9.47 5.48
N PRO A 201 16.86 8.37 5.44
CA PRO A 201 16.59 7.64 4.21
C PRO A 201 15.83 8.52 3.21
N ARG A 202 16.16 8.44 1.92
CA ARG A 202 15.47 9.17 0.83
C ARG A 202 13.96 8.92 0.75
N SER A 203 13.49 7.77 1.23
CA SER A 203 12.06 7.45 1.33
C SER A 203 11.36 8.22 2.44
N TRP A 204 12.09 8.63 3.48
CA TRP A 204 11.56 9.35 4.64
C TRP A 204 11.73 10.87 4.53
N GLU A 205 12.74 11.33 3.79
CA GLU A 205 13.03 12.77 3.59
C GLU A 205 11.77 13.62 3.30
N PRO A 206 10.90 13.28 2.33
CA PRO A 206 9.76 14.15 1.99
C PRO A 206 8.69 14.25 3.10
N LEU A 207 8.65 13.27 4.01
CA LEU A 207 7.58 13.15 5.02
C LEU A 207 8.05 13.57 6.42
N LEU A 208 9.35 13.43 6.72
CA LEU A 208 9.89 13.77 8.04
C LEU A 208 10.59 15.13 8.10
N THR A 209 11.06 15.68 6.98
CA THR A 209 11.91 16.89 7.00
C THR A 209 11.23 18.05 7.72
N ASP A 210 9.99 18.39 7.37
CA ASP A 210 9.29 19.53 7.97
C ASP A 210 8.94 19.30 9.45
N THR A 211 8.57 18.07 9.81
CA THR A 211 8.32 17.69 11.21
C THR A 211 9.58 17.85 12.06
N LEU A 212 10.72 17.39 11.55
CA LEU A 212 12.00 17.49 12.25
C LEU A 212 12.52 18.93 12.28
N LEU A 213 12.32 19.73 11.23
CA LEU A 213 12.66 21.15 11.22
C LEU A 213 11.84 21.94 12.25
N ARG A 214 10.54 21.65 12.35
CA ARG A 214 9.67 22.28 13.35
C ARG A 214 10.12 21.96 14.76
N GLU A 215 10.34 20.68 15.04
CA GLU A 215 10.78 20.22 16.36
C GLU A 215 12.17 20.74 16.72
N ALA A 216 13.09 20.83 15.75
CA ALA A 216 14.38 21.47 15.91
C ALA A 216 14.26 22.97 16.21
N THR A 217 13.31 23.67 15.58
CA THR A 217 13.07 25.11 15.78
C THR A 217 12.53 25.38 17.18
N GLU A 218 11.55 24.58 17.63
CA GLU A 218 10.95 24.68 18.97
C GLU A 218 11.98 24.47 20.09
N ARG A 219 13.05 23.70 19.82
CA ARG A 219 14.09 23.35 20.79
C ARG A 219 15.42 24.06 20.58
N ALA A 220 15.50 24.99 19.64
CA ALA A 220 16.77 25.58 19.22
C ALA A 220 17.53 26.26 20.38
N GLU A 221 16.81 26.90 21.30
CA GLU A 221 17.40 27.60 22.46
C GLU A 221 17.94 26.63 23.53
N GLU A 222 17.39 25.41 23.60
CA GLU A 222 17.77 24.41 24.59
C GLU A 222 18.92 23.51 24.10
N MET A 223 19.07 23.39 22.78
CA MET A 223 20.00 22.47 22.16
C MET A 223 21.41 23.07 22.06
N ARG A 224 22.40 22.29 22.52
CA ARG A 224 23.81 22.61 22.36
C ARG A 224 24.24 22.37 20.90
N GLU A 225 25.07 23.27 20.38
CA GLU A 225 25.82 23.00 19.15
C GLU A 225 26.91 21.94 19.40
N LEU A 226 26.81 20.84 18.68
CA LEU A 226 27.81 19.78 18.70
C LEU A 226 28.98 20.14 17.79
N SER A 227 30.18 19.78 18.22
CA SER A 227 31.40 19.89 17.42
C SER A 227 31.35 18.97 16.21
N TYR A 228 32.16 19.29 15.20
CA TYR A 228 32.30 18.46 14.00
C TYR A 228 32.71 17.01 14.32
N ASP A 229 33.57 16.82 15.32
CA ASP A 229 34.04 15.49 15.73
C ASP A 229 32.92 14.66 16.37
N GLU A 230 32.11 15.28 17.25
CA GLU A 230 30.92 14.65 17.83
C GLU A 230 29.91 14.25 16.74
N ILE A 231 29.67 15.15 15.78
CA ILE A 231 28.79 14.88 14.63
C ILE A 231 29.36 13.71 13.80
N SER A 232 30.66 13.67 13.56
CA SER A 232 31.31 12.61 12.77
C SER A 232 31.28 11.25 13.46
N GLN A 233 31.34 11.22 14.81
CA GLN A 233 31.19 9.99 15.59
C GLN A 233 29.74 9.48 15.57
N LEU A 234 28.76 10.39 15.66
CA LEU A 234 27.33 10.05 15.61
C LEU A 234 26.89 9.64 14.21
N MET A 235 27.39 10.35 13.19
CA MET A 235 27.11 10.15 11.78
C MET A 235 28.37 9.74 11.04
N PRO A 236 28.79 8.46 11.10
CA PRO A 236 29.98 8.00 10.41
C PRO A 236 29.88 8.39 8.94
N HIS A 237 30.84 9.20 8.48
CA HIS A 237 30.90 9.69 7.10
C HIS A 237 30.74 8.51 6.15
N ARG A 238 29.68 8.53 5.35
CA ARG A 238 29.53 7.53 4.29
C ARG A 238 30.69 7.72 3.30
N PRO A 239 31.62 6.75 3.14
CA PRO A 239 32.52 6.80 2.01
C PRO A 239 31.65 6.79 0.75
N GLY A 240 31.84 7.78 -0.12
CA GLY A 240 30.98 8.13 -1.26
C GLY A 240 30.22 6.95 -1.84
N ALA A 241 28.98 6.79 -1.41
CA ALA A 241 28.15 5.68 -1.83
C ALA A 241 27.83 5.87 -3.31
N ARG A 242 28.53 5.14 -4.19
CA ARG A 242 28.08 4.91 -5.56
C ARG A 242 26.60 4.57 -5.49
N SER A 243 25.80 5.40 -6.18
CA SER A 243 24.35 5.32 -6.26
C SER A 243 23.94 4.01 -6.94
N ASN A 244 24.05 2.88 -6.24
CA ASN A 244 23.21 1.74 -6.53
C ASN A 244 21.81 2.23 -6.21
N ARG A 245 21.06 2.53 -7.28
CA ARG A 245 19.62 2.75 -7.31
C ARG A 245 18.98 1.54 -6.63
N SER A 246 18.97 1.54 -5.31
CA SER A 246 18.11 0.68 -4.52
C SER A 246 16.74 0.99 -5.05
N SER A 247 16.08 -0.02 -5.62
CA SER A 247 14.69 0.01 -6.00
C SER A 247 13.94 0.65 -4.83
N ALA A 248 13.63 1.94 -4.97
CA ALA A 248 12.73 2.61 -4.06
C ALA A 248 11.41 1.83 -4.12
N PRO A 249 10.60 1.83 -3.04
CA PRO A 249 9.23 1.36 -3.12
C PRO A 249 8.62 1.90 -4.41
N GLY A 250 8.03 1.00 -5.19
CA GLY A 250 7.77 1.16 -6.63
C GLY A 250 7.33 2.58 -6.96
N THR A 251 8.15 3.30 -7.72
CA THR A 251 7.71 4.58 -8.25
C THR A 251 6.53 4.28 -9.14
N LEU A 252 5.35 4.83 -8.82
CA LEU A 252 4.18 4.72 -9.68
C LEU A 252 4.61 5.13 -11.09
N LEU A 253 4.34 4.26 -12.07
CA LEU A 253 4.57 4.64 -13.45
C LEU A 253 3.68 5.86 -13.76
N PRO A 254 4.20 6.87 -14.49
CA PRO A 254 3.38 7.96 -14.99
C PRO A 254 2.13 7.42 -15.70
N GLY A 255 0.94 7.84 -15.27
CA GLY A 255 -0.36 7.37 -15.80
C GLY A 255 -1.06 6.30 -14.95
N SER A 256 -0.39 5.70 -13.96
CA SER A 256 -0.99 4.72 -13.03
C SER A 256 -1.86 5.34 -11.92
N ALA A 257 -1.77 6.67 -11.76
CA ALA A 257 -2.55 7.43 -10.79
C ALA A 257 -3.02 8.76 -11.38
N THR A 258 -4.20 9.19 -10.99
CA THR A 258 -4.82 10.47 -11.37
C THR A 258 -5.06 11.29 -10.12
N LEU A 259 -4.57 12.53 -10.12
CA LEU A 259 -4.86 13.47 -9.04
C LEU A 259 -6.29 14.03 -9.18
N LEU A 260 -7.06 13.95 -8.10
CA LEU A 260 -8.41 14.51 -7.97
C LEU A 260 -8.27 15.86 -7.29
N ARG A 261 -8.67 16.94 -7.97
CA ARG A 261 -8.31 18.32 -7.58
C ARG A 261 -9.33 18.96 -6.65
N SER A 262 -10.55 18.43 -6.62
CA SER A 262 -11.65 18.93 -5.81
C SER A 262 -12.34 17.81 -5.04
N THR A 263 -13.12 18.20 -4.03
CA THR A 263 -14.02 17.32 -3.29
C THR A 263 -15.04 16.67 -4.23
N ASP A 264 -15.52 17.40 -5.25
CA ASP A 264 -16.44 16.87 -6.26
C ASP A 264 -15.79 15.82 -7.16
N ASP A 265 -14.54 16.03 -7.58
CA ASP A 265 -13.76 15.03 -8.34
C ASP A 265 -13.59 13.74 -7.53
N PHE A 266 -13.32 13.89 -6.22
CA PHE A 266 -13.21 12.77 -5.29
C PHE A 266 -14.53 12.01 -5.15
N LEU A 267 -15.62 12.71 -4.87
CA LEU A 267 -16.95 12.10 -4.73
C LEU A 267 -17.37 11.41 -6.02
N THR A 268 -17.21 12.07 -7.18
CA THR A 268 -17.49 11.49 -8.50
C THR A 268 -16.70 10.20 -8.73
N ALA A 269 -15.41 10.18 -8.35
CA ALA A 269 -14.58 8.99 -8.48
C ALA A 269 -15.05 7.84 -7.58
N VAL A 270 -15.43 8.14 -6.34
CA VAL A 270 -15.98 7.16 -5.38
C VAL A 270 -17.32 6.61 -5.87
N GLU A 271 -18.24 7.47 -6.28
CA GLU A 271 -19.55 7.08 -6.81
C GLU A 271 -19.39 6.16 -8.01
N ARG A 272 -18.54 6.54 -8.96
CA ARG A 272 -18.22 5.70 -10.12
C ARG A 272 -17.65 4.34 -9.70
N ALA A 273 -16.76 4.31 -8.71
CA ALA A 273 -16.21 3.05 -8.21
C ALA A 273 -17.28 2.16 -7.56
N VAL A 274 -18.18 2.75 -6.77
CA VAL A 274 -19.32 2.05 -6.15
C VAL A 274 -20.28 1.52 -7.21
N GLU A 275 -20.58 2.29 -8.25
CA GLU A 275 -21.45 1.89 -9.36
C GLU A 275 -20.83 0.77 -10.22
N GLN A 276 -19.53 0.87 -10.50
CA GLN A 276 -18.82 -0.05 -11.39
C GLN A 276 -18.27 -1.31 -10.68
N ALA A 277 -18.35 -1.36 -9.36
CA ALA A 277 -17.93 -2.51 -8.57
C ALA A 277 -18.68 -3.79 -9.00
N GLN A 278 -17.94 -4.85 -9.24
CA GLN A 278 -18.48 -6.13 -9.72
C GLN A 278 -18.83 -7.08 -8.57
N THR A 279 -17.97 -7.17 -7.56
CA THR A 279 -18.14 -8.16 -6.49
C THR A 279 -17.84 -7.63 -5.10
N SER A 280 -16.98 -6.62 -4.93
CA SER A 280 -16.50 -6.17 -3.63
C SER A 280 -16.13 -4.69 -3.59
N ILE A 281 -16.56 -4.00 -2.53
CA ILE A 281 -16.19 -2.63 -2.18
C ILE A 281 -15.65 -2.63 -0.75
N LEU A 282 -14.52 -1.99 -0.54
CA LEU A 282 -13.95 -1.66 0.76
C LEU A 282 -14.09 -0.17 0.98
N ILE A 283 -14.64 0.23 2.12
CA ILE A 283 -14.66 1.62 2.56
C ILE A 283 -13.89 1.72 3.87
N MET A 284 -12.87 2.55 3.88
CA MET A 284 -12.15 2.93 5.07
C MET A 284 -12.48 4.35 5.44
N ALA A 285 -12.89 4.56 6.68
CA ALA A 285 -13.15 5.87 7.22
C ALA A 285 -12.52 5.99 8.62
N PRO A 286 -11.96 7.15 8.98
CA PRO A 286 -11.58 7.41 10.37
C PRO A 286 -12.83 7.28 11.26
N GLU A 287 -13.92 7.93 10.86
CA GLU A 287 -15.11 8.14 11.67
C GLU A 287 -16.35 7.73 10.89
N ILE A 288 -17.38 7.34 11.63
CA ILE A 288 -18.69 7.05 11.08
C ILE A 288 -19.74 7.77 11.93
N ASP A 289 -20.73 8.36 11.28
CA ASP A 289 -21.91 8.89 11.97
C ASP A 289 -23.19 8.57 11.20
N ALA A 290 -24.32 8.78 11.86
CA ALA A 290 -25.62 8.46 11.26
C ALA A 290 -25.93 9.31 10.02
N ALA A 291 -25.44 10.55 9.93
CA ALA A 291 -25.73 11.46 8.83
C ALA A 291 -24.97 11.06 7.57
N GLY A 292 -23.66 10.82 7.68
CA GLY A 292 -22.81 10.35 6.59
C GLY A 292 -23.24 8.97 6.08
N VAL A 293 -23.54 8.03 6.99
CA VAL A 293 -24.07 6.71 6.60
C VAL A 293 -25.41 6.83 5.87
N LYS A 294 -26.33 7.68 6.32
CA LYS A 294 -27.62 7.93 5.63
C LYS A 294 -27.44 8.57 4.25
N ALA A 295 -26.49 9.50 4.11
CA ALA A 295 -26.20 10.13 2.82
C ALA A 295 -25.73 9.11 1.77
N TRP A 296 -24.97 8.10 2.21
CA TRP A 296 -24.49 7.01 1.33
C TRP A 296 -25.43 5.82 1.22
N GLU A 297 -26.43 5.69 2.09
CA GLU A 297 -27.36 4.56 2.12
C GLU A 297 -27.94 4.19 0.73
N PRO A 298 -28.44 5.13 -0.10
CA PRO A 298 -28.99 4.77 -1.41
C PRO A 298 -27.98 4.04 -2.30
N ARG A 299 -26.71 4.50 -2.28
CA ARG A 299 -25.63 3.93 -3.09
C ARG A 299 -25.18 2.57 -2.53
N LEU A 300 -25.09 2.43 -1.21
CA LEU A 300 -24.77 1.17 -0.55
C LEU A 300 -25.84 0.11 -0.82
N LYS A 301 -27.13 0.46 -0.71
CA LYS A 301 -28.24 -0.43 -1.03
C LYS A 301 -28.23 -0.86 -2.49
N ALA A 302 -28.06 0.09 -3.41
CA ALA A 302 -27.96 -0.23 -4.84
C ALA A 302 -26.81 -1.21 -5.15
N ALA A 303 -25.66 -1.07 -4.50
CA ALA A 303 -24.55 -2.02 -4.64
C ALA A 303 -24.88 -3.41 -4.05
N LEU A 304 -25.48 -3.46 -2.85
CA LEU A 304 -25.91 -4.72 -2.22
C LEU A 304 -26.97 -5.44 -3.06
N GLU A 305 -27.92 -4.72 -3.66
CA GLU A 305 -28.94 -5.26 -4.54
C GLU A 305 -28.34 -5.94 -5.78
N ARG A 306 -27.26 -5.37 -6.33
CA ARG A 306 -26.45 -5.98 -7.41
C ARG A 306 -25.64 -7.21 -6.97
N GLY A 307 -25.62 -7.53 -5.68
CA GLY A 307 -24.85 -8.65 -5.12
C GLY A 307 -23.40 -8.29 -4.79
N VAL A 308 -23.05 -7.01 -4.73
CA VAL A 308 -21.72 -6.55 -4.33
C VAL A 308 -21.58 -6.69 -2.82
N CYS A 309 -20.47 -7.28 -2.37
CA CYS A 309 -20.10 -7.31 -0.96
C CYS A 309 -19.50 -5.97 -0.55
N ILE A 310 -19.93 -5.41 0.58
CA ILE A 310 -19.41 -4.14 1.09
C ILE A 310 -18.77 -4.41 2.44
N ASP A 311 -17.48 -4.10 2.57
CA ASP A 311 -16.73 -4.19 3.82
C ASP A 311 -16.36 -2.76 4.26
N VAL A 312 -16.72 -2.37 5.48
CA VAL A 312 -16.44 -1.05 6.04
C VAL A 312 -15.49 -1.18 7.23
N LEU A 313 -14.29 -0.58 7.15
CA LEU A 313 -13.32 -0.52 8.24
C LEU A 313 -13.28 0.90 8.83
N TRP A 314 -13.76 1.06 10.07
CA TRP A 314 -13.73 2.35 10.77
C TRP A 314 -12.69 2.39 11.90
N GLY A 315 -12.26 3.60 12.27
CA GLY A 315 -10.93 3.78 12.80
C GLY A 315 -10.77 4.50 14.15
N THR A 316 -11.39 5.65 14.39
CA THR A 316 -11.25 6.41 15.64
C THR A 316 -12.45 6.15 16.56
N GLY A 317 -12.25 6.18 17.87
CA GLY A 317 -13.30 5.91 18.87
C GLY A 317 -14.03 7.17 19.35
N GLN A 318 -14.76 7.86 18.47
CA GLN A 318 -15.66 8.96 18.84
C GLN A 318 -17.05 8.47 19.29
N ALA A 319 -17.78 9.30 20.05
CA ALA A 319 -19.11 8.97 20.61
C ALA A 319 -20.18 8.76 19.52
N ASP A 320 -20.14 9.52 18.43
CA ASP A 320 -21.15 9.44 17.35
C ASP A 320 -21.03 8.16 16.48
N ASN A 321 -19.96 7.40 16.66
CA ASN A 321 -19.79 6.12 15.96
C ASN A 321 -20.89 5.11 16.27
N GLU A 322 -21.46 5.13 17.48
CA GLU A 322 -22.54 4.20 17.83
C GLU A 322 -23.77 4.41 16.96
N ALA A 323 -24.10 5.67 16.65
CA ALA A 323 -25.22 6.02 15.78
C ALA A 323 -24.93 5.62 14.33
N GLY A 324 -23.72 5.85 13.83
CA GLY A 324 -23.29 5.37 12.51
C GLY A 324 -23.33 3.85 12.39
N LEU A 325 -22.85 3.12 13.41
CA LEU A 325 -22.93 1.66 13.49
C LEU A 325 -24.36 1.13 13.51
N ALA A 326 -25.26 1.81 14.24
CA ALA A 326 -26.67 1.45 14.27
C ALA A 326 -27.31 1.56 12.87
N GLU A 327 -26.96 2.59 12.10
CA GLU A 327 -27.42 2.75 10.72
C GLU A 327 -26.82 1.69 9.79
N LEU A 328 -25.52 1.37 9.89
CA LEU A 328 -24.91 0.27 9.12
C LEU A 328 -25.56 -1.09 9.45
N LYS A 329 -25.85 -1.37 10.74
CA LYS A 329 -26.60 -2.56 11.17
C LYS A 329 -27.99 -2.61 10.55
N ARG A 330 -28.70 -1.48 10.53
CA ARG A 330 -30.02 -1.37 9.90
C ARG A 330 -29.97 -1.65 8.40
N ILE A 331 -29.01 -1.06 7.68
CA ILE A 331 -28.82 -1.31 6.24
C ILE A 331 -28.49 -2.78 5.98
N SER A 332 -27.62 -3.37 6.79
CA SER A 332 -27.23 -4.78 6.69
C SER A 332 -28.44 -5.71 6.89
N ALA A 333 -29.25 -5.48 7.93
CA ALA A 333 -30.46 -6.25 8.22
C ALA A 333 -31.51 -6.17 7.09
N GLN A 334 -31.71 -4.98 6.50
CA GLN A 334 -32.64 -4.78 5.38
C GLN A 334 -32.17 -5.48 4.08
N SER A 335 -30.87 -5.74 3.96
CA SER A 335 -30.26 -6.29 2.74
C SER A 335 -30.02 -7.80 2.80
N ALA A 336 -30.31 -8.44 3.94
CA ALA A 336 -29.99 -9.84 4.23
C ALA A 336 -30.81 -10.90 3.46
N ASN A 337 -31.77 -10.49 2.62
CA ASN A 337 -32.69 -11.39 1.91
C ASN A 337 -32.06 -12.16 0.72
N GLY A 338 -30.73 -12.27 0.64
CA GLY A 338 -30.05 -12.99 -0.45
C GLY A 338 -28.75 -13.67 -0.01
N PRO A 339 -28.42 -14.87 -0.54
CA PRO A 339 -27.33 -15.72 -0.04
C PRO A 339 -25.90 -15.17 -0.22
N VAL A 340 -25.71 -14.09 -0.99
CA VAL A 340 -24.39 -13.54 -1.36
C VAL A 340 -24.25 -12.05 -0.96
N ARG A 341 -25.28 -11.45 -0.35
CA ARG A 341 -25.27 -10.02 0.00
C ARG A 341 -24.76 -9.85 1.43
N SER A 342 -23.61 -9.22 1.59
CA SER A 342 -23.12 -8.89 2.94
C SER A 342 -22.53 -7.50 3.00
N LEU A 343 -23.16 -6.64 3.81
CA LEU A 343 -22.54 -5.45 4.39
C LEU A 343 -21.89 -5.88 5.71
N ARG A 344 -20.56 -5.77 5.79
CA ARG A 344 -19.76 -6.12 6.97
C ARG A 344 -19.02 -4.90 7.46
N PHE A 345 -18.79 -4.84 8.76
CA PHE A 345 -18.02 -3.81 9.40
C PHE A 345 -17.40 -4.35 10.68
N ASN A 346 -16.31 -3.74 11.14
CA ASN A 346 -15.72 -4.03 12.43
C ASN A 346 -16.62 -3.52 13.58
N ASP A 347 -16.72 -4.26 14.68
CA ASP A 347 -17.50 -3.84 15.86
C ASP A 347 -16.73 -2.89 16.78
N ARG A 348 -15.40 -2.81 16.62
CA ARG A 348 -14.49 -2.00 17.44
C ARG A 348 -13.57 -1.21 16.54
N SER A 349 -13.19 -0.01 16.99
CA SER A 349 -12.25 0.88 16.29
C SER A 349 -10.97 0.13 15.88
N ALA A 350 -10.58 0.28 14.62
CA ALA A 350 -9.35 -0.32 14.09
C ALA A 350 -8.10 0.53 14.37
N GLY A 351 -8.21 1.64 15.11
CA GLY A 351 -7.11 2.58 15.34
C GLY A 351 -6.52 3.15 14.04
N THR A 352 -7.35 3.20 13.00
CA THR A 352 -7.01 3.78 11.70
C THR A 352 -7.75 5.09 11.53
N VAL A 353 -7.33 5.77 10.49
CA VAL A 353 -7.55 7.19 10.28
C VAL A 353 -7.44 7.47 8.77
N SER A 354 -7.12 6.42 8.02
CA SER A 354 -7.11 6.38 6.57
C SER A 354 -8.50 6.53 5.98
N ARG A 355 -8.55 7.20 4.83
CA ARG A 355 -9.75 7.45 4.02
C ARG A 355 -9.53 6.85 2.64
N ILE A 356 -9.96 5.61 2.47
CA ILE A 356 -9.65 4.78 1.30
C ILE A 356 -10.92 4.08 0.82
N VAL A 357 -11.17 4.11 -0.48
CA VAL A 357 -12.15 3.23 -1.12
C VAL A 357 -11.44 2.31 -2.08
N ILE A 358 -11.65 1.00 -1.97
CA ILE A 358 -11.12 0.01 -2.92
C ILE A 358 -12.30 -0.74 -3.55
N ALA A 359 -12.30 -0.88 -4.87
CA ALA A 359 -13.34 -1.62 -5.57
C ALA A 359 -12.76 -2.47 -6.72
N ASP A 360 -13.38 -3.62 -6.98
CA ASP A 360 -13.15 -4.41 -8.18
C ASP A 360 -14.02 -3.89 -9.34
N VAL A 361 -13.47 -2.96 -10.12
CA VAL A 361 -14.25 -2.31 -11.18
C VAL A 361 -14.24 -3.10 -12.49
N LYS A 362 -15.31 -2.99 -13.26
CA LYS A 362 -15.35 -3.49 -14.64
C LYS A 362 -14.36 -2.68 -15.51
N ALA A 363 -13.33 -3.32 -16.07
CA ALA A 363 -12.46 -2.65 -17.03
C ALA A 363 -13.19 -2.43 -18.36
N GLU A 364 -12.79 -1.42 -19.12
CA GLU A 364 -13.41 -1.03 -20.40
C GLU A 364 -13.48 -2.17 -21.44
N ARG A 365 -12.61 -3.18 -21.32
CA ARG A 365 -12.56 -4.34 -22.22
C ARG A 365 -13.17 -5.62 -21.63
N GLY A 366 -14.01 -5.49 -20.61
CA GLY A 366 -14.67 -6.64 -19.96
C GLY A 366 -13.76 -7.48 -19.05
N ALA A 367 -12.48 -7.14 -18.92
CA ALA A 367 -11.59 -7.68 -17.90
C ALA A 367 -11.98 -7.13 -16.50
N ARG A 368 -11.61 -7.86 -15.44
CA ARG A 368 -11.75 -7.34 -14.07
C ARG A 368 -10.61 -6.37 -13.80
N GLY A 369 -10.94 -5.11 -13.56
CA GLY A 369 -10.02 -4.09 -13.12
C GLY A 369 -10.07 -3.91 -11.60
N CYS A 370 -9.34 -2.90 -11.13
CA CYS A 370 -9.37 -2.47 -9.75
C CYS A 370 -9.15 -0.96 -9.68
N SER A 371 -9.71 -0.34 -8.66
CA SER A 371 -9.47 1.07 -8.35
C SER A 371 -9.33 1.25 -6.86
N ALA A 372 -8.36 2.06 -6.45
CA ALA A 372 -8.30 2.62 -5.11
C ALA A 372 -8.43 4.15 -5.19
N ILE A 373 -9.29 4.72 -4.38
CA ILE A 373 -9.46 6.16 -4.22
C ILE A 373 -9.00 6.52 -2.81
N LEU A 374 -8.06 7.44 -2.72
CA LEU A 374 -7.48 7.92 -1.48
C LEU A 374 -7.74 9.43 -1.39
N GLY A 375 -8.09 9.98 -0.23
CA GLY A 375 -8.36 11.42 -0.16
C GLY A 375 -8.62 11.96 1.24
N GLY A 376 -8.83 13.26 1.33
CA GLY A 376 -9.07 13.94 2.61
C GLY A 376 -10.50 13.82 3.16
N LEU A 377 -11.47 13.42 2.32
CA LEU A 377 -12.88 13.38 2.72
C LEU A 377 -13.24 12.04 3.40
N SER A 378 -13.81 12.12 4.61
CA SER A 378 -14.40 10.96 5.29
C SER A 378 -15.82 10.72 4.77
N LEU A 379 -16.02 9.63 4.03
CA LEU A 379 -17.27 9.37 3.32
C LEU A 379 -18.46 9.10 4.25
N LEU A 380 -18.20 8.50 5.41
CA LEU A 380 -19.23 7.99 6.32
C LEU A 380 -19.44 8.86 7.55
N SER A 381 -18.80 10.03 7.61
CA SER A 381 -19.06 11.05 8.62
C SER A 381 -19.65 12.31 7.97
N ALA A 382 -20.13 13.24 8.79
CA ALA A 382 -20.69 14.51 8.39
C ALA A 382 -19.71 15.26 7.50
N GLN A 383 -20.25 15.97 6.51
CA GLN A 383 -19.45 16.67 5.54
C GLN A 383 -18.57 17.71 6.23
N GLU A 384 -17.27 17.64 5.92
CA GLU A 384 -16.32 18.72 6.18
C GLU A 384 -16.86 20.04 5.59
N PRO A 385 -16.50 21.20 6.17
CA PRO A 385 -16.99 22.49 5.70
C PRO A 385 -16.77 22.67 4.19
N ALA A 386 -17.78 23.22 3.51
CA ALA A 386 -17.85 23.31 2.04
C ALA A 386 -16.65 24.03 1.39
N ASP A 387 -15.89 24.79 2.17
CA ASP A 387 -14.75 25.60 1.70
C ASP A 387 -13.40 24.85 1.75
N CYS A 388 -13.37 23.59 2.20
CA CYS A 388 -12.15 22.80 2.23
C CYS A 388 -11.89 22.09 0.90
N LEU A 389 -10.84 22.53 0.18
CA LEU A 389 -10.27 21.78 -0.94
C LEU A 389 -9.59 20.52 -0.41
N LEU A 390 -10.27 19.37 -0.52
CA LEU A 390 -9.74 18.07 -0.12
C LEU A 390 -9.28 17.31 -1.38
N PRO A 391 -7.99 17.37 -1.75
CA PRO A 391 -7.49 16.63 -2.89
C PRO A 391 -7.59 15.12 -2.64
N GLY A 392 -7.66 14.38 -3.73
CA GLY A 392 -7.65 12.92 -3.71
C GLY A 392 -6.72 12.33 -4.76
N LEU A 393 -6.59 11.02 -4.74
CA LEU A 393 -5.80 10.24 -5.66
C LEU A 393 -6.60 9.02 -6.09
N LEU A 394 -6.81 8.88 -7.39
CA LEU A 394 -7.34 7.68 -8.00
C LEU A 394 -6.18 6.83 -8.52
N VAL A 395 -6.06 5.60 -8.03
CA VAL A 395 -5.04 4.63 -8.44
C VAL A 395 -5.73 3.47 -9.15
N SER A 396 -5.24 3.14 -10.35
CA SER A 396 -5.76 2.00 -11.14
C SER A 396 -4.71 0.93 -11.40
N ASP A 397 -3.48 1.12 -10.94
CA ASP A 397 -2.43 0.11 -11.04
C ASP A 397 -2.73 -1.11 -10.16
N PRO A 398 -2.86 -2.32 -10.75
CA PRO A 398 -3.24 -3.51 -9.97
C PRO A 398 -2.22 -3.92 -8.92
N GLY A 399 -0.92 -3.66 -9.14
CA GLY A 399 0.12 -3.97 -8.16
C GLY A 399 -0.01 -3.10 -6.92
N VAL A 400 -0.30 -1.82 -7.10
CA VAL A 400 -0.45 -0.85 -6.00
C VAL A 400 -1.78 -1.06 -5.28
N VAL A 401 -2.88 -1.23 -6.01
CA VAL A 401 -4.18 -1.51 -5.39
C VAL A 401 -4.15 -2.83 -4.61
N ALA A 402 -3.44 -3.84 -5.09
CA ALA A 402 -3.20 -5.08 -4.34
C ALA A 402 -2.44 -4.84 -3.02
N GLN A 403 -1.41 -3.98 -3.02
CA GLN A 403 -0.68 -3.64 -1.80
C GLN A 403 -1.58 -2.92 -0.78
N LEU A 404 -2.37 -1.94 -1.25
CA LEU A 404 -3.36 -1.25 -0.41
C LEU A 404 -4.35 -2.24 0.20
N ALA A 405 -4.95 -3.12 -0.61
CA ALA A 405 -5.90 -4.11 -0.12
C ALA A 405 -5.29 -5.07 0.91
N ARG A 406 -4.01 -5.45 0.78
CA ARG A 406 -3.30 -6.25 1.80
C ARG A 406 -3.04 -5.48 3.08
N ALA A 407 -2.69 -4.20 2.98
CA ALA A 407 -2.52 -3.34 4.16
C ALA A 407 -3.84 -3.25 4.93
N VAL A 408 -4.95 -3.00 4.23
CA VAL A 408 -6.28 -2.94 4.86
C VAL A 408 -6.68 -4.27 5.48
N ALA A 409 -6.45 -5.39 4.79
CA ALA A 409 -6.70 -6.72 5.37
C ALA A 409 -5.83 -6.99 6.61
N GLY A 410 -4.62 -6.42 6.67
CA GLY A 410 -3.75 -6.45 7.84
C GLY A 410 -4.35 -5.71 9.02
N TRP A 411 -4.78 -4.47 8.84
CA TRP A 411 -5.44 -3.69 9.90
C TRP A 411 -6.76 -4.31 10.37
N TRP A 412 -7.53 -4.88 9.45
CA TRP A 412 -8.74 -5.62 9.82
C TRP A 412 -8.41 -6.81 10.72
N ALA A 413 -7.36 -7.56 10.42
CA ALA A 413 -6.91 -8.70 11.24
C ALA A 413 -6.38 -8.28 12.63
N GLU A 414 -5.83 -7.07 12.75
CA GLU A 414 -5.37 -6.51 14.03
C GLU A 414 -6.53 -5.93 14.87
N THR A 415 -7.73 -5.79 14.29
CA THR A 415 -8.89 -5.27 15.01
C THR A 415 -9.43 -6.33 15.98
N PRO A 416 -9.53 -6.04 17.29
CA PRO A 416 -9.93 -7.04 18.28
C PRO A 416 -11.31 -7.66 17.98
N GLY A 417 -11.39 -9.00 17.95
CA GLY A 417 -12.63 -9.74 17.69
C GLY A 417 -12.99 -9.88 16.21
N GLN A 418 -12.11 -9.46 15.30
CA GLN A 418 -12.30 -9.55 13.85
C GLN A 418 -11.31 -10.52 13.18
N GLU A 419 -10.56 -11.31 13.95
CA GLU A 419 -9.45 -12.14 13.49
C GLU A 419 -9.87 -13.17 12.43
N PHE A 420 -11.14 -13.58 12.46
CA PHE A 420 -11.74 -14.56 11.54
C PHE A 420 -12.73 -13.94 10.55
N SER A 421 -12.69 -12.62 10.37
CA SER A 421 -13.57 -11.95 9.41
C SER A 421 -13.27 -12.42 7.99
N ALA A 422 -14.30 -12.87 7.29
CA ALA A 422 -14.20 -13.22 5.87
C ALA A 422 -13.82 -12.03 4.96
N ALA A 423 -13.83 -10.79 5.48
CA ALA A 423 -13.27 -9.63 4.77
C ALA A 423 -11.76 -9.79 4.57
N ILE A 424 -11.02 -10.29 5.57
CA ILE A 424 -9.57 -10.44 5.53
C ILE A 424 -9.15 -11.33 4.35
N ASP A 425 -9.74 -12.53 4.25
CA ASP A 425 -9.43 -13.48 3.18
C ASP A 425 -9.88 -12.99 1.81
N ARG A 426 -11.01 -12.29 1.74
CA ARG A 426 -11.52 -11.69 0.50
C ARG A 426 -10.52 -10.68 -0.06
N TRP A 427 -10.10 -9.70 0.72
CA TRP A 427 -9.19 -8.65 0.26
C TRP A 427 -7.78 -9.19 -0.03
N ARG A 428 -7.30 -10.18 0.73
CA ARG A 428 -6.06 -10.92 0.40
C ARG A 428 -6.17 -11.66 -0.93
N THR A 429 -7.31 -12.32 -1.19
CA THR A 429 -7.55 -13.05 -2.43
C THR A 429 -7.64 -12.11 -3.63
N LEU A 430 -8.37 -11.00 -3.51
CA LEU A 430 -8.47 -9.98 -4.55
C LEU A 430 -7.09 -9.36 -4.85
N ALA A 431 -6.32 -9.02 -3.82
CA ALA A 431 -4.98 -8.51 -3.98
C ALA A 431 -4.06 -9.48 -4.74
N SER A 432 -4.09 -10.76 -4.39
CA SER A 432 -3.30 -11.78 -5.10
C SER A 432 -3.70 -11.93 -6.57
N ARG A 433 -5.01 -11.84 -6.87
CA ARG A 433 -5.49 -11.86 -8.27
C ARG A 433 -5.03 -10.64 -9.05
N TRP A 434 -5.10 -9.44 -8.47
CA TRP A 434 -4.67 -8.21 -9.13
C TRP A 434 -3.15 -8.19 -9.37
N GLU A 435 -2.37 -8.70 -8.42
CA GLU A 435 -0.92 -8.83 -8.58
C GLU A 435 -0.53 -9.90 -9.62
N GLU A 436 -1.27 -11.01 -9.69
CA GLU A 436 -1.05 -12.00 -10.76
C GLU A 436 -1.39 -11.40 -12.14
N SER A 437 -2.45 -10.59 -12.20
CA SER A 437 -2.89 -9.90 -13.42
C SER A 437 -1.84 -8.92 -13.93
N SER A 438 -1.15 -8.19 -13.04
CA SER A 438 -0.10 -7.24 -13.42
C SER A 438 1.19 -7.91 -13.90
N ARG A 439 1.41 -9.18 -13.53
CA ARG A 439 2.60 -9.97 -13.91
C ARG A 439 2.44 -10.73 -15.22
N SER A 440 1.21 -10.95 -15.68
CA SER A 440 0.99 -11.67 -16.93
C SER A 440 1.59 -10.88 -18.10
N PRO A 441 2.46 -11.46 -18.94
CA PRO A 441 3.01 -10.78 -20.12
C PRO A 441 1.94 -10.42 -21.16
N LEU A 442 0.76 -11.07 -21.10
CA LEU A 442 -0.44 -10.69 -21.87
C LEU A 442 -1.25 -9.56 -21.19
N GLY A 443 -0.93 -9.24 -19.93
CA GLY A 443 -1.54 -8.21 -19.08
C GLY A 443 -0.75 -6.91 -19.00
N HIS A 444 0.37 -6.77 -19.73
CA HIS A 444 0.88 -5.45 -20.12
C HIS A 444 -0.14 -4.82 -21.08
N HIS A 445 -1.22 -4.32 -20.50
CA HIS A 445 -2.10 -3.41 -21.19
C HIS A 445 -1.23 -2.21 -21.57
N PRO A 446 -1.18 -1.82 -22.86
CA PRO A 446 -0.71 -0.47 -23.16
C PRO A 446 -1.53 0.48 -22.28
N PRO A 447 -0.92 1.53 -21.71
CA PRO A 447 -1.65 2.51 -20.92
C PRO A 447 -2.91 2.90 -21.69
N PRO A 448 -4.07 3.08 -21.03
CA PRO A 448 -5.32 3.41 -21.70
C PRO A 448 -5.02 4.52 -22.70
N GLN A 449 -5.32 4.29 -23.98
CA GLN A 449 -5.18 5.31 -25.01
C GLN A 449 -5.89 6.54 -24.47
N GLN A 450 -5.13 7.62 -24.27
CA GLN A 450 -5.65 8.90 -23.77
C GLN A 450 -6.82 9.31 -24.66
N THR A 451 -8.04 9.02 -24.22
CA THR A 451 -9.25 9.50 -24.85
C THR A 451 -9.36 10.96 -24.50
N ASN A 452 -8.79 11.84 -25.35
CA ASN A 452 -8.94 13.31 -25.34
C ASN A 452 -9.48 13.90 -24.03
N ARG A 453 -8.74 13.69 -22.94
CA ARG A 453 -8.89 14.49 -21.73
C ARG A 453 -7.86 15.57 -21.87
N LEU A 454 -8.33 16.82 -21.89
CA LEU A 454 -7.52 18.03 -21.89
C LEU A 454 -6.31 17.84 -20.97
N CYS A 455 -5.18 17.47 -21.56
CA CYS A 455 -3.88 17.67 -20.95
C CYS A 455 -3.71 19.17 -20.98
N VAL A 456 -4.11 19.84 -19.90
CA VAL A 456 -3.75 21.24 -19.70
C VAL A 456 -2.23 21.29 -19.74
N SER A 457 -1.69 21.98 -20.72
CA SER A 457 -0.27 22.27 -20.88
C SER A 457 0.20 23.12 -19.70
N GLY A 458 0.52 22.46 -18.59
CA GLY A 458 1.20 23.04 -17.44
C GLY A 458 2.43 22.20 -17.15
N GLY A 459 3.61 22.82 -17.17
CA GLY A 459 4.93 22.17 -17.17
C GLY A 459 5.31 21.44 -15.88
N TYR A 460 4.59 20.37 -15.53
CA TYR A 460 4.96 19.46 -14.45
C TYR A 460 5.32 18.09 -15.04
N THR A 461 6.62 17.78 -15.13
CA THR A 461 7.15 16.58 -15.80
C THR A 461 7.15 15.32 -14.94
N SER A 462 6.93 15.40 -13.62
CA SER A 462 6.69 14.23 -12.77
C SER A 462 6.09 14.59 -11.41
N ALA A 463 5.06 13.87 -10.97
CA ALA A 463 4.59 13.88 -9.58
C ALA A 463 5.03 12.56 -8.91
N ARG A 464 5.77 12.65 -7.81
CA ARG A 464 6.15 11.47 -7.02
C ARG A 464 5.14 11.28 -5.91
N VAL A 465 4.20 10.36 -6.11
CA VAL A 465 3.29 9.93 -5.05
C VAL A 465 4.03 8.89 -4.20
N VAL A 466 4.28 9.22 -2.94
CA VAL A 466 4.71 8.24 -1.94
C VAL A 466 3.44 7.79 -1.24
N LEU A 467 2.97 6.59 -1.58
CA LEU A 467 1.88 5.93 -0.86
C LEU A 467 2.47 5.28 0.38
N ASP A 468 2.39 5.95 1.52
CA ASP A 468 2.54 5.29 2.83
C ASP A 468 1.17 5.27 3.50
N VAL A 469 0.72 4.10 3.90
CA VAL A 469 -0.68 3.83 4.23
C VAL A 469 -0.95 4.09 5.72
N ASP A 470 0.04 4.54 6.51
CA ASP A 470 -0.10 4.69 7.96
C ASP A 470 0.65 5.91 8.53
N CYS A 471 0.04 7.09 8.52
CA CYS A 471 0.59 8.23 9.25
C CYS A 471 -0.44 8.83 10.18
N ALA A 472 -0.27 8.63 11.50
CA ALA A 472 -1.04 9.30 12.52
C ALA A 472 -0.48 10.59 13.13
N VAL A 473 -1.03 11.76 12.75
CA VAL A 473 -0.83 13.10 13.31
C VAL A 473 -2.18 13.81 13.49
N LEU A 474 -2.67 13.83 14.73
CA LEU A 474 -3.59 14.86 15.22
C LEU A 474 -2.76 15.91 15.97
N ASP A 475 -2.82 17.16 15.52
CA ASP A 475 -2.55 18.36 16.33
C ASP A 475 -3.49 19.45 15.80
N SER A 476 -4.68 19.58 16.41
CA SER A 476 -5.70 20.59 16.07
C SER A 476 -5.69 21.80 17.01
N GLU A 477 -4.69 21.95 17.89
CA GLU A 477 -4.76 22.93 19.00
C GLU A 477 -3.93 24.22 18.83
N SER A 478 -3.37 24.55 17.67
CA SER A 478 -2.60 25.81 17.54
C SER A 478 -2.60 26.46 16.16
N VAL A 479 -3.79 26.67 15.57
CA VAL A 479 -3.93 27.61 14.45
C VAL A 479 -4.54 28.90 14.97
N THR A 480 -3.68 29.89 15.26
CA THR A 480 -4.12 31.28 15.40
C THR A 480 -4.44 31.84 14.01
N PRO A 481 -5.55 32.56 13.82
CA PRO A 481 -6.07 32.91 12.49
C PRO A 481 -5.30 34.01 11.73
N ASP A 482 -4.23 34.59 12.28
CA ASP A 482 -3.66 35.86 11.79
C ASP A 482 -2.24 35.79 11.20
N VAL A 483 -1.73 34.61 10.83
CA VAL A 483 -0.42 34.50 10.14
C VAL A 483 -0.61 33.91 8.75
N GLU A 484 -0.49 34.76 7.72
CA GLU A 484 -0.29 34.33 6.33
C GLU A 484 1.02 33.52 6.26
N GLN A 485 0.90 32.20 6.10
CA GLN A 485 2.05 31.34 5.80
C GLN A 485 1.97 30.89 4.34
N ASP A 486 2.98 31.29 3.57
CA ASP A 486 3.19 30.83 2.20
C ASP A 486 3.53 29.33 2.17
N VAL A 487 2.73 28.56 1.43
CA VAL A 487 2.98 27.13 1.20
C VAL A 487 3.76 26.96 -0.11
N VAL A 488 5.03 26.57 0.00
CA VAL A 488 5.92 26.36 -1.15
C VAL A 488 5.72 24.97 -1.74
N VAL A 489 5.17 24.89 -2.95
CA VAL A 489 5.15 23.66 -3.76
C VAL A 489 6.46 23.58 -4.55
N ARG A 490 7.37 22.67 -4.19
CA ARG A 490 8.62 22.43 -4.95
C ARG A 490 8.42 21.31 -5.97
N ALA A 491 8.47 21.65 -7.25
CA ALA A 491 8.71 20.70 -8.33
C ALA A 491 10.21 20.49 -8.47
N TYR A 492 10.67 19.24 -8.53
CA TYR A 492 12.07 18.93 -8.81
C TYR A 492 12.26 18.78 -10.32
N GLN A 493 13.11 19.61 -10.91
CA GLN A 493 13.57 19.45 -12.29
C GLN A 493 14.54 18.26 -12.31
N SER A 494 14.33 17.28 -13.19
CA SER A 494 15.39 16.31 -13.48
C SER A 494 16.41 16.99 -14.37
N ASP A 495 17.64 17.17 -13.90
CA ASP A 495 18.71 17.78 -14.69
C ASP A 495 18.87 17.06 -16.05
N GLY A 496 18.53 17.80 -17.10
CA GLY A 496 18.56 17.35 -18.48
C GLY A 496 18.29 18.53 -19.41
N ALA A 497 19.38 19.16 -19.84
CA ALA A 497 19.50 20.20 -20.86
C ALA A 497 19.25 21.65 -20.42
N SER A 498 20.32 22.43 -20.62
CA SER A 498 20.43 23.88 -20.56
C SER A 498 19.64 24.57 -21.68
N SER A 499 18.81 25.54 -21.32
CA SER A 499 18.73 26.83 -22.04
C SER A 499 17.97 27.83 -21.18
N GLU A 500 18.60 28.97 -20.95
CA GLU A 500 17.96 30.21 -20.50
C GLU A 500 16.88 30.61 -21.52
N ASP A 501 15.68 30.95 -21.07
CA ASP A 501 14.93 32.10 -21.61
C ASP A 501 13.67 32.42 -20.78
N GLU A 502 13.38 33.71 -20.76
CA GLU A 502 12.42 34.48 -19.96
C GLU A 502 10.96 34.00 -20.03
N PHE A 503 10.24 34.06 -18.90
CA PHE A 503 8.78 34.21 -18.91
C PHE A 503 8.26 35.09 -17.77
N GLY A 504 7.35 35.98 -18.16
CA GLY A 504 6.80 37.08 -17.37
C GLY A 504 5.73 36.69 -16.35
N HIS A 505 5.44 37.69 -15.50
CA HIS A 505 4.45 37.65 -14.44
C HIS A 505 3.06 37.21 -14.93
N ILE A 506 2.64 36.01 -14.54
CA ILE A 506 1.24 35.59 -14.49
C ILE A 506 0.83 35.63 -13.02
N GLY A 507 -0.30 36.28 -12.74
CA GLY A 507 -0.74 36.67 -11.39
C GLY A 507 -0.69 35.57 -10.34
N SER A 508 -0.28 35.96 -9.13
CA SER A 508 -0.29 35.13 -7.94
C SER A 508 -1.74 34.86 -7.50
N MET A 509 -2.17 33.60 -7.56
CA MET A 509 -3.38 33.13 -6.91
C MET A 509 -2.95 32.45 -5.61
N THR A 510 -3.53 32.86 -4.48
CA THR A 510 -3.24 32.32 -3.16
C THR A 510 -3.73 30.87 -3.09
N LEU A 511 -2.85 29.90 -3.33
CA LEU A 511 -3.12 28.48 -3.15
C LEU A 511 -3.02 28.16 -1.66
N ARG A 512 -4.16 28.13 -0.96
CA ARG A 512 -4.26 27.46 0.33
C ARG A 512 -4.28 25.94 0.09
N GLY A 513 -3.09 25.34 0.04
CA GLY A 513 -2.94 23.89 0.04
C GLY A 513 -1.85 23.39 -0.90
N ALA A 514 -0.86 22.71 -0.35
CA ALA A 514 -0.01 21.80 -1.11
C ALA A 514 -0.77 20.48 -1.28
N VAL A 515 -0.75 19.92 -2.50
CA VAL A 515 -1.09 18.52 -2.70
C VAL A 515 0.17 17.67 -2.51
N ALA A 516 0.55 17.48 -1.25
CA ALA A 516 1.08 16.19 -0.87
C ALA A 516 -0.16 15.32 -0.58
N VAL A 517 -0.27 14.15 -1.20
CA VAL A 517 -1.21 13.12 -0.74
C VAL A 517 -0.65 12.62 0.59
N HIS A 518 -0.78 13.45 1.61
CA HIS A 518 -0.81 13.02 2.98
C HIS A 518 -2.15 12.30 3.11
N LEU A 519 -2.09 10.97 3.09
CA LEU A 519 -3.00 10.21 3.92
C LEU A 519 -2.70 10.65 5.36
N ARG A 520 -3.28 11.79 5.74
CA ARG A 520 -3.46 12.14 7.13
C ARG A 520 -4.17 10.96 7.73
N SER A 521 -3.69 10.54 8.86
CA SER A 521 -4.63 10.20 9.88
C SER A 521 -5.66 11.28 10.14
#